data_AF-A0A516G6T9-F1
#
_entry.id   AF-A0A516G6T9-F1
#
_cell.length_a   1.000
_cell.length_b   1.000
_cell.length_c   1.000
_cell.angle_alpha   90.00
_cell.angle_beta   90.00
_cell.angle_gamma   90.00
#
_symmetry.space_group_name_H-M   'P 1'
#
loop_
_entity.id
_entity.type
_entity.pdbx_description
1 polymer ?
#
loop_
_entity_poly.entity_id
_entity_poly.type
_entity_poly.pdbx_seq_one_letter_code
_entity_poly.pdbx_strand_id
1 'polypeptide(L)'
;MRPDQPLPVRPAVIDGEALSGYAVRLADANGLHLSSLLPRGFVDSVAPAGVVTRLATAAGLPPAQVESMTLATMPVAVRGRGKRLRHGWRLHQDIAWVCPVCTDQTGYRALLWRLALMPVCTRCGVLLVQDFEIPSARPAPTQLLDLAAGLAELVRTSVVKPRSRGALYRLRRRCQSLAASIEPCDGPAAAGLPPVNIADARNWGPHPAPDPATMAALLLTAGGSLIPRGKRSATGSRTSEFTTADRDRLEWFLTQLRQHVVRHDLAPGHVPTTLPQVIDGQRQARRPGQWLSLTRAAAALYMMIARAHGQDDTPITALLALGVPDLPTCLLIDAIDAGRGLRAYDADRLNAALQVLIADGLVDYQHRRDTLRAVTRLPRSTTHRLRAPLPGTIEHPAVPLGLGWIWTRFTQGPMRSSRWPQIPDRDVHAFDTALDPETRLLLHETGQELLADAHLHPTHGTPATVEALLLTGPTLRAGRRVRKETIG
;
A
#
# COMPACT_ATOMS: atom_id res chain seq x y z
N MET A 1 21.67 13.87 -2.34
CA MET A 1 20.78 14.86 -1.67
C MET A 1 21.65 15.87 -0.93
N ARG A 2 21.59 17.17 -1.25
CA ARG A 2 22.20 18.18 -0.37
C ARG A 2 21.38 18.22 0.93
N PRO A 3 21.99 18.14 2.11
CA PRO A 3 21.25 18.01 3.38
C PRO A 3 20.41 19.24 3.75
N ASP A 4 20.61 20.37 3.06
CA ASP A 4 20.13 21.69 3.51
C ASP A 4 18.97 22.28 2.68
N GLN A 5 18.39 21.52 1.74
CA GLN A 5 17.31 22.03 0.89
C GLN A 5 15.97 21.34 1.19
N PRO A 6 14.86 22.10 1.33
CA PRO A 6 13.54 21.52 1.47
C PRO A 6 13.14 20.72 0.24
N LEU A 7 12.38 19.65 0.45
CA LEU A 7 11.85 18.82 -0.63
C LEU A 7 10.71 19.54 -1.36
N PRO A 8 10.56 19.31 -2.68
CA PRO A 8 9.57 20.00 -3.50
C PRO A 8 8.13 19.67 -3.08
N VAL A 9 7.84 18.41 -2.73
CA VAL A 9 6.51 17.99 -2.28
C VAL A 9 6.53 17.74 -0.78
N ARG A 10 5.69 18.48 -0.04
CA ARG A 10 5.59 18.39 1.42
C ARG A 10 4.16 18.02 1.81
N PRO A 11 3.88 16.73 2.04
CA PRO A 11 2.56 16.31 2.50
C PRO A 11 2.21 17.01 3.81
N ALA A 12 0.93 17.34 3.99
CA ALA A 12 0.43 17.80 5.28
C ALA A 12 0.61 16.69 6.33
N VAL A 13 1.08 17.09 7.52
CA VAL A 13 1.14 16.22 8.69
C VAL A 13 -0.28 15.86 9.09
N ILE A 14 -0.54 14.57 9.31
CA ILE A 14 -1.83 14.12 9.84
C ILE A 14 -1.75 14.15 11.36
N ASP A 15 -2.79 14.63 12.03
CA ASP A 15 -2.85 14.66 13.49
C ASP A 15 -2.61 13.27 14.10
N GLY A 16 -1.66 13.21 15.04
CA GLY A 16 -1.28 11.97 15.72
C GLY A 16 -0.43 11.01 14.89
N GLU A 17 0.04 11.41 13.71
CA GLU A 17 0.91 10.62 12.85
C GLU A 17 2.31 10.40 13.47
N ALA A 18 2.82 9.18 13.32
CA ALA A 18 4.17 8.82 13.68
C ALA A 18 5.18 9.39 12.69
N LEU A 19 6.39 9.75 13.15
CA LEU A 19 7.44 10.27 12.30
C LEU A 19 7.80 9.31 11.16
N SER A 20 7.80 8.00 11.41
CA SER A 20 8.01 6.98 10.38
C SER A 20 6.92 6.96 9.32
N GLY A 21 5.64 7.09 9.70
CA GLY A 21 4.53 7.17 8.75
C GLY A 21 4.61 8.42 7.87
N TYR A 22 4.93 9.56 8.49
CA TYR A 22 5.15 10.80 7.75
C TYR A 22 6.37 10.71 6.83
N ALA A 23 7.48 10.15 7.31
CA ALA A 23 8.68 9.99 6.51
C ALA A 23 8.47 9.05 5.32
N VAL A 24 7.64 8.01 5.45
CA VAL A 24 7.21 7.18 4.30
C VAL A 24 6.45 8.05 3.31
N ARG A 25 5.41 8.77 3.74
CA ARG A 25 4.64 9.65 2.84
C ARG A 25 5.48 10.74 2.19
N LEU A 26 6.43 11.32 2.93
CA LEU A 26 7.36 12.34 2.42
C LEU A 26 8.38 11.74 1.45
N ALA A 27 8.93 10.57 1.76
CA ALA A 27 9.82 9.85 0.86
C ALA A 27 9.09 9.50 -0.44
N ASP A 28 7.92 8.88 -0.34
CA ASP A 28 7.06 8.50 -1.47
C ASP A 28 6.68 9.72 -2.32
N ALA A 29 6.37 10.86 -1.68
CA ALA A 29 6.02 12.11 -2.37
C ALA A 29 7.13 12.70 -3.21
N ASN A 30 8.36 12.36 -2.89
CA ASN A 30 9.54 12.85 -3.58
C ASN A 30 10.30 11.69 -4.24
N GLY A 31 9.68 10.50 -4.38
CA GLY A 31 10.27 9.27 -4.90
C GLY A 31 11.60 8.89 -4.25
N LEU A 32 11.82 9.23 -2.99
CA LEU A 32 13.02 8.90 -2.23
C LEU A 32 12.87 7.51 -1.60
N HIS A 33 13.98 6.82 -1.40
CA HIS A 33 13.99 5.68 -0.50
C HIS A 33 13.91 6.16 0.96
N LEU A 34 13.10 5.51 1.81
CA LEU A 34 12.91 5.88 3.22
C LEU A 34 14.23 6.06 3.99
N SER A 35 15.24 5.24 3.65
CA SER A 35 16.57 5.31 4.30
C SER A 35 17.31 6.64 4.08
N SER A 36 16.86 7.47 3.15
CA SER A 36 17.40 8.81 2.90
C SER A 36 16.96 9.80 3.99
N LEU A 37 15.79 9.54 4.59
CA LEU A 37 15.14 10.40 5.59
C LEU A 37 15.31 9.84 7.01
N LEU A 38 15.18 8.53 7.18
CA LEU A 38 15.27 7.86 8.48
C LEU A 38 16.32 6.75 8.46
N PRO A 39 17.03 6.52 9.58
CA PRO A 39 17.91 5.36 9.69
C PRO A 39 17.11 4.06 9.61
N ARG A 40 17.74 2.99 9.10
CA ARG A 40 17.14 1.65 9.11
C ARG A 40 16.80 1.25 10.55
N GLY A 41 15.61 0.66 10.74
CA GLY A 41 15.14 0.24 12.07
C GLY A 41 14.73 1.40 12.99
N PHE A 42 14.39 2.58 12.45
CA PHE A 42 13.83 3.66 13.25
C PHE A 42 12.44 3.29 13.80
N VAL A 43 12.21 3.51 15.10
CA VAL A 43 11.03 3.02 15.84
C VAL A 43 10.25 4.12 16.57
N ASP A 44 10.25 5.34 16.02
CA ASP A 44 9.49 6.50 16.51
C ASP A 44 9.69 6.83 18.00
N SER A 45 10.79 6.40 18.59
CA SER A 45 11.06 6.55 20.03
C SER A 45 11.51 7.95 20.38
N VAL A 46 12.77 8.24 20.09
CA VAL A 46 13.38 9.56 20.19
C VAL A 46 14.25 9.68 18.95
N ALA A 47 13.99 10.70 18.13
CA ALA A 47 14.79 10.96 16.96
C ALA A 47 16.14 11.58 17.37
N PRO A 48 17.28 11.07 16.86
CA PRO A 48 18.56 11.77 16.99
C PRO A 48 18.48 13.19 16.44
N ALA A 49 19.20 14.16 17.03
CA ALA A 49 19.15 15.56 16.59
C ALA A 49 19.40 15.73 15.09
N GLY A 50 20.36 15.00 14.51
CA GLY A 50 20.62 15.04 13.06
C GLY A 50 19.46 14.49 12.20
N VAL A 51 18.64 13.58 12.73
CA VAL A 51 17.41 13.12 12.06
C VAL A 51 16.32 14.19 12.16
N VAL A 52 16.17 14.81 13.33
CA VAL A 52 15.21 15.91 13.54
C VAL A 52 15.52 17.06 12.59
N THR A 53 16.76 17.55 12.55
CA THR A 53 17.18 18.64 11.66
C THR A 53 16.95 18.27 10.20
N ARG A 54 17.36 17.07 9.77
CA ARG A 54 17.20 16.62 8.39
C ARG A 54 15.73 16.59 7.97
N LEU A 55 14.85 16.00 8.79
CA LEU A 55 13.43 15.92 8.48
C LEU A 55 12.74 17.28 8.59
N ALA A 56 13.11 18.11 9.56
CA ALA A 56 12.62 19.48 9.68
C ALA A 56 12.93 20.28 8.41
N THR A 57 14.18 20.24 7.94
CA THR A 57 14.60 20.91 6.70
C THR A 57 13.90 20.32 5.48
N ALA A 58 13.96 19.00 5.29
CA ALA A 58 13.37 18.32 4.14
C ALA A 58 11.86 18.54 4.04
N ALA A 59 11.15 18.52 5.17
CA ALA A 59 9.70 18.68 5.25
C ALA A 59 9.24 20.13 5.36
N GLY A 60 10.14 21.08 5.62
CA GLY A 60 9.78 22.46 5.97
C GLY A 60 8.97 22.55 7.27
N LEU A 61 9.23 21.67 8.23
CA LEU A 61 8.53 21.60 9.53
C LEU A 61 9.41 22.18 10.64
N PRO A 62 8.82 22.79 11.69
CA PRO A 62 9.60 23.17 12.85
C PRO A 62 10.13 21.91 13.58
N PRO A 63 11.36 21.93 14.13
CA PRO A 63 11.94 20.79 14.85
C PRO A 63 11.01 20.24 15.95
N ALA A 64 10.31 21.12 16.67
CA ALA A 64 9.35 20.72 17.70
C ALA A 64 8.18 19.88 17.15
N GLN A 65 7.71 20.15 15.92
CA GLN A 65 6.69 19.31 15.27
C GLN A 65 7.25 17.93 14.97
N VAL A 66 8.47 17.84 14.43
CA VAL A 66 9.15 16.57 14.15
C VAL A 66 9.33 15.74 15.43
N GLU A 67 9.75 16.38 16.52
CA GLU A 67 9.86 15.72 17.83
C GLU A 67 8.51 15.26 18.38
N SER A 68 7.44 16.04 18.19
CA SER A 68 6.09 15.68 18.63
C SER A 68 5.52 14.43 17.95
N MET A 69 6.04 14.09 16.78
CA MET A 69 5.70 12.88 16.01
C MET A 69 6.48 11.64 16.48
N THR A 70 7.23 11.76 17.59
CA THR A 70 7.91 10.67 18.27
C THR A 70 7.44 10.54 19.71
N LEU A 71 7.79 9.44 20.39
CA LEU A 71 7.50 9.26 21.81
C LEU A 71 8.35 10.16 22.73
N ALA A 72 9.17 11.07 22.19
CA ALA A 72 10.05 11.94 22.96
C ALA A 72 9.29 12.82 23.98
N THR A 73 8.11 13.32 23.59
CA THR A 73 7.25 14.17 24.42
C THR A 73 6.47 13.39 25.49
N MET A 74 6.44 12.07 25.40
CA MET A 74 5.67 11.24 26.31
C MET A 74 6.40 10.99 27.64
N PRO A 75 5.67 10.95 28.77
CA PRO A 75 6.30 10.69 30.06
C PRO A 75 6.87 9.27 30.12
N VAL A 76 7.86 9.08 30.99
CA VAL A 76 8.56 7.81 31.21
C VAL A 76 7.60 6.65 31.56
N ALA A 77 6.48 6.93 32.22
CA ALA A 77 5.44 5.92 32.51
C ALA A 77 4.77 5.34 31.25
N VAL A 78 4.79 6.09 30.15
CA VAL A 78 4.24 5.68 28.85
C VAL A 78 5.33 5.15 27.94
N ARG A 79 6.37 5.95 27.66
CA ARG A 79 7.42 5.54 26.72
C ARG A 79 8.40 4.50 27.26
N GLY A 80 8.55 4.38 28.58
CA GLY A 80 9.53 3.51 29.23
C GLY A 80 10.81 4.21 29.66
N ARG A 81 11.69 3.49 30.38
CA ARG A 81 12.91 4.00 31.03
C ARG A 81 14.19 3.52 30.34
N GLY A 82 15.25 4.32 30.46
CA GLY A 82 16.61 3.97 30.02
C GLY A 82 16.76 3.92 28.50
N LYS A 83 17.97 3.58 28.03
CA LYS A 83 18.32 3.57 26.59
C LYS A 83 17.41 2.64 25.76
N ARG A 84 16.95 1.54 26.35
CA ARG A 84 16.06 0.56 25.70
C ARG A 84 14.56 0.80 25.95
N LEU A 85 14.21 1.89 26.66
CA LEU A 85 12.82 2.29 26.93
C LEU A 85 11.95 1.15 27.50
N ARG A 86 12.45 0.52 28.57
CA ARG A 86 11.84 -0.64 29.22
C ARG A 86 10.80 -0.25 30.27
N HIS A 87 9.91 -1.18 30.60
CA HIS A 87 8.92 -1.05 31.68
C HIS A 87 7.85 0.04 31.46
N GLY A 88 7.73 0.57 30.24
CA GLY A 88 6.62 1.42 29.79
C GLY A 88 5.60 0.63 28.96
N TRP A 89 4.77 1.35 28.23
CA TRP A 89 3.78 0.80 27.28
C TRP A 89 4.32 0.64 25.87
N ARG A 90 5.53 1.11 25.58
CA ARG A 90 6.15 0.96 24.27
C ARG A 90 6.33 -0.52 23.92
N LEU A 91 5.94 -0.88 22.70
CA LEU A 91 6.22 -2.17 22.09
C LEU A 91 7.74 -2.41 21.98
N HIS A 92 8.12 -3.68 21.80
CA HIS A 92 9.50 -4.01 21.45
C HIS A 92 9.86 -3.35 20.09
N GLN A 93 11.14 -3.04 19.88
CA GLN A 93 11.58 -2.31 18.68
C GLN A 93 11.30 -3.07 17.37
N ASP A 94 11.33 -4.40 17.42
CA ASP A 94 11.08 -5.27 16.26
C ASP A 94 9.58 -5.47 16.00
N ILE A 95 8.71 -4.88 16.83
CA ILE A 95 7.26 -5.01 16.73
C ILE A 95 6.69 -3.68 16.24
N ALA A 96 5.99 -3.75 15.11
CA ALA A 96 5.25 -2.64 14.54
C ALA A 96 3.81 -3.07 14.35
N TRP A 97 2.89 -2.30 14.93
CA TRP A 97 1.47 -2.47 14.66
C TRP A 97 1.04 -1.57 13.53
N VAL A 98 0.24 -2.13 12.61
CA VAL A 98 -0.30 -1.41 11.47
C VAL A 98 -1.80 -1.66 11.35
N CYS A 99 -2.51 -0.68 10.82
CA CYS A 99 -3.89 -0.87 10.41
C CYS A 99 -3.91 -1.56 9.04
N PRO A 100 -4.58 -2.71 8.90
CA PRO A 100 -4.67 -3.43 7.62
C PRO A 100 -5.56 -2.71 6.58
N VAL A 101 -6.20 -1.60 6.96
CA VAL A 101 -7.06 -0.80 6.06
C VAL A 101 -6.34 0.48 5.64
N CYS A 102 -6.07 1.41 6.56
CA CYS A 102 -5.56 2.73 6.16
C CYS A 102 -4.05 2.80 5.98
N THR A 103 -3.24 1.94 6.63
CA THR A 103 -1.77 2.02 6.50
C THR A 103 -1.36 1.77 5.07
N ASP A 104 -1.98 0.75 4.48
CA ASP A 104 -1.75 0.35 3.09
C ASP A 104 -2.26 1.40 2.08
N GLN A 105 -3.41 2.00 2.38
CA GLN A 105 -4.05 2.98 1.48
C GLN A 105 -3.40 4.37 1.51
N THR A 106 -2.81 4.76 2.64
CA THR A 106 -2.43 6.16 2.88
C THR A 106 -1.00 6.35 3.40
N GLY A 107 -0.29 5.26 3.73
CA GLY A 107 0.98 5.31 4.45
C GLY A 107 0.86 5.79 5.89
N TYR A 108 -0.35 6.14 6.36
CA TYR A 108 -0.59 6.66 7.70
C TYR A 108 -0.29 5.59 8.75
N ARG A 109 0.56 5.97 9.71
CA ARG A 109 0.83 5.21 10.93
C ARG A 109 0.60 6.13 12.11
N ALA A 110 -0.31 5.77 13.02
CA ALA A 110 -0.51 6.60 14.21
C ALA A 110 0.65 6.38 15.20
N LEU A 111 1.15 7.45 15.82
CA LEU A 111 2.22 7.38 16.82
C LEU A 111 1.83 6.47 18.00
N LEU A 112 0.56 6.52 18.41
CA LEU A 112 0.07 5.72 19.53
C LEU A 112 0.06 4.21 19.23
N TRP A 113 0.14 3.78 17.98
CA TRP A 113 0.27 2.35 17.63
C TRP A 113 1.64 1.77 18.04
N ARG A 114 2.60 2.61 18.44
CA ARG A 114 3.86 2.20 19.08
C ARG A 114 3.70 1.82 20.55
N LEU A 115 2.52 2.05 21.11
CA LEU A 115 2.17 1.71 22.48
C LEU A 115 1.18 0.55 22.46
N ALA A 116 1.42 -0.44 23.32
CA ALA A 116 0.49 -1.53 23.58
C ALA A 116 -0.80 -1.07 24.32
N LEU A 117 -1.14 0.20 24.23
CA LEU A 117 -2.38 0.81 24.69
C LEU A 117 -3.40 0.95 23.54
N MET A 118 -2.94 0.88 22.29
CA MET A 118 -3.77 1.09 21.10
C MET A 118 -3.74 -0.14 20.19
N PRO A 119 -4.39 -1.25 20.56
CA PRO A 119 -4.49 -2.43 19.70
C PRO A 119 -5.49 -2.25 18.54
N VAL A 120 -6.01 -1.03 18.33
CA VAL A 120 -7.03 -0.71 17.33
C VAL A 120 -6.66 0.54 16.54
N CYS A 121 -7.12 0.57 15.29
CA CYS A 121 -7.20 1.79 14.50
C CYS A 121 -8.54 2.47 14.77
N THR A 122 -8.52 3.60 15.50
CA THR A 122 -9.73 4.39 15.78
C THR A 122 -10.32 5.05 14.54
N ARG A 123 -9.53 5.26 13.47
CA ARG A 123 -10.01 5.80 12.19
C ARG A 123 -10.82 4.79 11.39
N CYS A 124 -10.40 3.51 11.41
CA CYS A 124 -11.02 2.46 10.62
C CYS A 124 -11.95 1.55 11.44
N GLY A 125 -11.90 1.63 12.77
CA GLY A 125 -12.71 0.78 13.65
C GLY A 125 -12.26 -0.69 13.65
N VAL A 126 -10.98 -0.97 13.40
CA VAL A 126 -10.44 -2.34 13.24
C VAL A 126 -9.33 -2.63 14.24
N LEU A 127 -9.15 -3.91 14.59
CA LEU A 127 -7.96 -4.39 15.27
C LEU A 127 -6.72 -4.14 14.41
N LEU A 128 -5.64 -3.71 15.05
CA LEU A 128 -4.33 -3.66 14.42
C LEU A 128 -3.76 -5.07 14.33
N VAL A 129 -2.75 -5.18 13.49
CA VAL A 129 -1.99 -6.40 13.24
C VAL A 129 -0.49 -6.11 13.29
N GLN A 130 0.34 -7.15 13.35
CA GLN A 130 1.77 -6.96 13.21
C GLN A 130 2.14 -6.72 11.74
N ASP A 131 3.10 -5.83 11.45
CA ASP A 131 3.48 -5.36 10.10
C ASP A 131 3.98 -6.48 9.16
N PHE A 132 4.28 -7.67 9.69
CA PHE A 132 4.71 -8.84 8.92
C PHE A 132 3.62 -9.91 8.73
N GLU A 133 2.47 -9.77 9.40
CA GLU A 133 1.34 -10.66 9.20
C GLU A 133 0.55 -10.19 7.97
N ILE A 134 -0.12 -11.13 7.29
CA ILE A 134 -1.08 -10.84 6.19
C ILE A 134 -2.48 -11.07 6.78
N PRO A 135 -3.13 -10.06 7.35
CA PRO A 135 -4.35 -10.30 8.10
C PRO A 135 -5.55 -9.67 7.38
N SER A 136 -6.64 -10.43 7.37
CA SER A 136 -7.95 -9.85 7.18
C SER A 136 -8.14 -8.78 8.27
N ALA A 137 -8.56 -7.58 7.86
CA ALA A 137 -9.03 -6.60 8.83
C ALA A 137 -10.10 -7.27 9.70
N ARG A 138 -10.06 -7.07 11.01
CA ARG A 138 -11.07 -7.55 11.98
C ARG A 138 -11.72 -6.35 12.65
N PRO A 139 -13.04 -6.24 12.77
CA PRO A 139 -13.62 -5.06 13.38
C PRO A 139 -13.31 -5.10 14.87
N ALA A 140 -12.98 -3.94 15.42
CA ALA A 140 -12.78 -3.82 16.84
C ALA A 140 -14.14 -3.76 17.54
N PRO A 141 -14.33 -4.46 18.67
CA PRO A 141 -15.54 -4.32 19.48
C PRO A 141 -15.72 -2.88 19.94
N THR A 142 -16.96 -2.38 19.98
CA THR A 142 -17.25 -0.99 20.36
C THR A 142 -16.68 -0.63 21.73
N GLN A 143 -16.73 -1.55 22.70
CA GLN A 143 -16.14 -1.32 24.03
C GLN A 143 -14.63 -1.09 23.96
N LEU A 144 -13.93 -1.75 23.03
CA LEU A 144 -12.50 -1.58 22.84
C LEU A 144 -12.18 -0.24 22.16
N LEU A 145 -13.03 0.22 21.23
CA LEU A 145 -12.90 1.54 20.62
C LEU A 145 -13.11 2.66 21.65
N ASP A 146 -14.14 2.53 22.49
CA ASP A 146 -14.41 3.47 23.60
C ASP A 146 -13.25 3.50 24.59
N LEU A 147 -12.73 2.32 24.98
CA LEU A 147 -11.57 2.21 25.85
C LEU A 147 -10.32 2.84 25.20
N ALA A 148 -10.07 2.57 23.92
CA ALA A 148 -8.94 3.15 23.19
C ALA A 148 -9.02 4.69 23.13
N ALA A 149 -10.20 5.26 22.92
CA ALA A 149 -10.41 6.70 22.96
C ALA A 149 -10.08 7.28 24.36
N GLY A 150 -10.58 6.64 25.43
CA GLY A 150 -10.27 7.04 26.80
C GLY A 150 -8.78 6.91 27.15
N LEU A 151 -8.13 5.84 26.68
CA LEU A 151 -6.69 5.63 26.85
C LEU A 151 -5.86 6.66 26.08
N ALA A 152 -6.28 7.07 24.88
CA ALA A 152 -5.60 8.09 24.09
C ALA A 152 -5.63 9.45 24.83
N GLU A 153 -6.77 9.79 25.42
CA GLU A 153 -6.92 10.98 26.26
C GLU A 153 -6.10 10.90 27.55
N LEU A 154 -6.04 9.73 28.19
CA LEU A 154 -5.16 9.50 29.34
C LEU A 154 -3.69 9.67 28.99
N VAL A 155 -3.25 9.14 27.84
CA VAL A 155 -1.87 9.33 27.35
C VAL A 155 -1.58 10.81 27.11
N ARG A 156 -2.47 11.51 26.41
CA ARG A 156 -2.33 12.95 26.13
C ARG A 156 -2.22 13.77 27.42
N THR A 157 -3.14 13.56 28.36
CA THR A 157 -3.14 14.32 29.63
C THR A 157 -2.00 13.93 30.56
N SER A 158 -1.42 12.73 30.39
CA SER A 158 -0.27 12.27 31.20
C SER A 158 0.99 13.11 31.00
N VAL A 159 1.11 13.85 29.90
CA VAL A 159 2.21 14.80 29.69
C VAL A 159 2.25 15.83 30.83
N VAL A 160 1.09 16.30 31.29
CA VAL A 160 1.00 17.36 32.31
C VAL A 160 0.55 16.79 33.67
N LYS A 161 -0.41 15.86 33.71
CA LYS A 161 -1.10 15.44 34.93
C LYS A 161 -0.46 14.18 35.56
N PRO A 162 0.09 14.25 36.79
CA PRO A 162 0.66 13.09 37.48
C PRO A 162 -0.37 11.97 37.75
N ARG A 163 -1.64 12.33 37.99
CA ARG A 163 -2.71 11.36 38.22
C ARG A 163 -2.94 10.44 37.00
N SER A 164 -2.91 10.98 35.79
CA SER A 164 -3.02 10.19 34.54
C SER A 164 -1.84 9.23 34.40
N ARG A 165 -0.61 9.64 34.76
CA ARG A 165 0.57 8.76 34.78
C ARG A 165 0.39 7.60 35.76
N GLY A 166 -0.13 7.89 36.97
CA GLY A 166 -0.44 6.88 37.97
C GLY A 166 -1.51 5.89 37.52
N ALA A 167 -2.54 6.36 36.80
CA ALA A 167 -3.57 5.49 36.22
C ALA A 167 -2.99 4.53 35.17
N LEU A 168 -2.18 5.03 34.23
CA LEU A 168 -1.51 4.22 33.20
C LEU A 168 -0.53 3.21 33.81
N TYR A 169 0.17 3.58 34.90
CA TYR A 169 1.04 2.66 35.63
C TYR A 169 0.26 1.53 36.30
N ARG A 170 -0.85 1.85 36.99
CA ARG A 170 -1.71 0.82 37.62
C ARG A 170 -2.34 -0.10 36.59
N LEU A 171 -2.82 0.45 35.47
CA LEU A 171 -3.33 -0.35 34.35
C LEU A 171 -2.27 -1.33 33.85
N ARG A 172 -1.01 -0.87 33.69
CA ARG A 172 0.09 -1.73 33.23
C ARG A 172 0.31 -2.90 34.17
N ARG A 173 0.33 -2.64 35.47
CA ARG A 173 0.50 -3.68 36.50
C ARG A 173 -0.64 -4.69 36.50
N ARG A 174 -1.88 -4.24 36.29
CA ARG A 174 -3.05 -5.12 36.15
C ARG A 174 -2.93 -5.99 34.90
N CYS A 175 -2.65 -5.41 33.73
CA CYS A 175 -2.45 -6.18 32.50
C CYS A 175 -1.29 -7.18 32.64
N GLN A 176 -0.18 -6.79 33.27
CA GLN A 176 0.95 -7.69 33.54
C GLN A 176 0.54 -8.86 34.43
N SER A 177 -0.23 -8.60 35.50
CA SER A 177 -0.71 -9.66 36.40
C SER A 177 -1.66 -10.62 35.68
N LEU A 178 -2.59 -10.08 34.90
CA LEU A 178 -3.53 -10.89 34.10
C LEU A 178 -2.79 -11.71 33.05
N ALA A 179 -1.79 -11.14 32.38
CA ALA A 179 -1.01 -11.84 31.35
C ALA A 179 -0.26 -13.06 31.92
N ALA A 180 0.14 -13.01 33.20
CA ALA A 180 0.76 -14.13 33.90
C ALA A 180 -0.24 -15.24 34.29
N SER A 181 -1.52 -14.90 34.51
CA SER A 181 -2.55 -15.81 35.01
C SER A 181 -3.63 -16.15 33.99
N ILE A 182 -3.52 -15.70 32.73
CA ILE A 182 -4.55 -15.92 31.72
C ILE A 182 -4.61 -17.40 31.31
N GLU A 183 -5.82 -17.96 31.31
CA GLU A 183 -6.12 -19.30 30.82
C GLU A 183 -6.79 -19.26 29.44
N PRO A 184 -6.73 -20.34 28.63
CA PRO A 184 -7.32 -20.39 27.28
C PRO A 184 -8.83 -20.08 27.26
N CYS A 185 -9.51 -20.34 28.36
CA CYS A 185 -10.95 -20.18 28.54
C CYS A 185 -11.33 -18.77 29.05
N ASP A 186 -10.36 -17.96 29.51
CA ASP A 186 -10.57 -16.69 30.21
C ASP A 186 -10.55 -15.45 29.29
N GLY A 187 -10.43 -15.66 27.98
CA GLY A 187 -10.57 -14.58 27.01
C GLY A 187 -12.04 -14.18 26.83
N PRO A 188 -12.35 -12.90 26.53
CA PRO A 188 -13.70 -12.49 26.18
C PRO A 188 -14.07 -13.03 24.78
N ALA A 189 -14.30 -14.34 24.67
CA ALA A 189 -14.95 -14.95 23.51
C ALA A 189 -16.31 -14.28 23.23
N ALA A 190 -16.96 -13.75 24.28
CA ALA A 190 -18.18 -12.97 24.23
C ALA A 190 -18.07 -11.61 23.50
N ALA A 191 -16.87 -11.11 23.19
CA ALA A 191 -16.66 -9.81 22.55
C ALA A 191 -16.22 -9.90 21.08
N GLY A 192 -16.12 -11.09 20.48
CA GLY A 192 -15.69 -11.24 19.07
C GLY A 192 -14.21 -10.95 18.83
N LEU A 193 -13.36 -11.01 19.86
CA LEU A 193 -11.91 -10.90 19.73
C LEU A 193 -11.26 -12.22 19.29
N PRO A 194 -10.12 -12.17 18.58
CA PRO A 194 -9.33 -13.36 18.28
C PRO A 194 -8.86 -14.08 19.57
N PRO A 195 -8.53 -15.39 19.49
CA PRO A 195 -7.95 -16.11 20.60
C PRO A 195 -6.68 -15.42 21.13
N VAL A 196 -6.54 -15.40 22.45
CA VAL A 196 -5.35 -14.84 23.11
C VAL A 196 -4.15 -15.75 22.86
N ASN A 197 -3.03 -15.18 22.44
CA ASN A 197 -1.76 -15.89 22.41
C ASN A 197 -1.18 -15.93 23.83
N ILE A 198 -1.39 -17.06 24.52
CA ILE A 198 -0.98 -17.25 25.92
C ILE A 198 0.54 -17.21 26.07
N ALA A 199 1.29 -17.73 25.09
CA ALA A 199 2.75 -17.73 25.14
C ALA A 199 3.28 -16.29 25.10
N ASP A 200 2.75 -15.47 24.18
CA ASP A 200 3.08 -14.06 24.06
C ASP A 200 2.65 -13.25 25.30
N ALA A 201 1.47 -13.56 25.85
CA ALA A 201 0.98 -12.94 27.08
C ALA A 201 1.90 -13.25 28.26
N ARG A 202 2.26 -14.51 28.48
CA ARG A 202 3.10 -14.95 29.61
C ARG A 202 4.54 -14.47 29.48
N ASN A 203 5.01 -14.21 28.26
CA ASN A 203 6.31 -13.59 28.01
C ASN A 203 6.32 -12.06 28.25
N TRP A 204 5.46 -11.56 29.14
CA TRP A 204 5.42 -10.16 29.57
C TRP A 204 6.69 -9.77 30.33
N GLY A 205 7.75 -9.50 29.57
CA GLY A 205 9.05 -9.09 30.07
C GLY A 205 9.17 -7.56 30.21
N PRO A 206 10.27 -6.97 29.71
CA PRO A 206 10.47 -5.52 29.73
C PRO A 206 9.46 -4.73 28.89
N HIS A 207 8.81 -5.39 27.92
CA HIS A 207 7.82 -4.83 27.01
C HIS A 207 6.48 -5.58 27.15
N PRO A 208 5.34 -4.93 26.88
CA PRO A 208 4.04 -5.60 26.77
C PRO A 208 4.03 -6.69 25.68
N ALA A 209 2.96 -7.50 25.68
CA ALA A 209 2.76 -8.54 24.66
C ALA A 209 2.78 -7.95 23.23
N PRO A 210 3.41 -8.65 22.27
CA PRO A 210 3.56 -8.17 20.89
C PRO A 210 2.27 -8.29 20.07
N ASP A 211 1.38 -9.22 20.41
CA ASP A 211 0.13 -9.44 19.68
C ASP A 211 -0.96 -8.42 20.06
N PRO A 212 -1.50 -7.65 19.09
CA PRO A 212 -2.61 -6.72 19.32
C PRO A 212 -3.86 -7.39 19.90
N ALA A 213 -4.20 -8.62 19.51
CA ALA A 213 -5.41 -9.29 19.97
C ALA A 213 -5.31 -9.67 21.45
N THR A 214 -4.16 -10.21 21.85
CA THR A 214 -3.79 -10.46 23.25
C THR A 214 -3.85 -9.18 24.08
N MET A 215 -3.28 -8.09 23.56
CA MET A 215 -3.35 -6.80 24.24
C MET A 215 -4.77 -6.24 24.35
N ALA A 216 -5.61 -6.41 23.33
CA ALA A 216 -7.01 -6.03 23.36
C ALA A 216 -7.79 -6.76 24.46
N ALA A 217 -7.60 -8.08 24.58
CA ALA A 217 -8.22 -8.87 25.65
C ALA A 217 -7.77 -8.40 27.04
N LEU A 218 -6.45 -8.24 27.25
CA LEU A 218 -5.90 -7.78 28.52
C LEU A 218 -6.38 -6.38 28.91
N LEU A 219 -6.51 -5.48 27.93
CA LEU A 219 -6.98 -4.11 28.16
C LEU A 219 -8.48 -4.08 28.50
N LEU A 220 -9.32 -4.85 27.81
CA LEU A 220 -10.75 -4.93 28.14
C LEU A 220 -10.97 -5.48 29.56
N THR A 221 -10.25 -6.55 29.90
CA THR A 221 -10.35 -7.17 31.23
C THR A 221 -9.81 -6.26 32.33
N ALA A 222 -8.66 -5.61 32.14
CA ALA A 222 -8.04 -4.75 33.15
C ALA A 222 -8.66 -3.34 33.24
N GLY A 223 -9.17 -2.84 32.12
CA GLY A 223 -9.46 -1.44 31.85
C GLY A 223 -10.92 -1.03 31.99
N GLY A 224 -11.85 -1.98 32.23
CA GLY A 224 -13.28 -1.67 32.37
C GLY A 224 -13.62 -0.60 33.42
N SER A 225 -12.79 -0.44 34.46
CA SER A 225 -12.94 0.61 35.49
C SER A 225 -12.43 2.01 35.08
N LEU A 226 -11.73 2.13 33.96
CA LEU A 226 -11.19 3.39 33.44
C LEU A 226 -12.12 4.08 32.44
N ILE A 227 -13.22 3.44 32.05
CA ILE A 227 -14.23 4.00 31.15
C ILE A 227 -15.16 4.90 31.98
N PRO A 228 -15.18 6.23 31.76
CA PRO A 228 -16.23 7.07 32.33
C PRO A 228 -17.58 6.59 31.79
N ARG A 229 -18.53 6.27 32.67
CA ARG A 229 -19.92 6.02 32.27
C ARG A 229 -20.52 7.31 31.72
N GLY A 230 -20.39 7.56 30.41
CA GLY A 230 -21.01 8.74 29.80
C GLY A 230 -20.60 8.98 28.35
N LYS A 231 -21.62 8.97 27.49
CA LYS A 231 -21.63 9.25 26.04
C LYS A 231 -21.01 8.18 25.14
N ARG A 232 -21.83 7.16 24.87
CA ARG A 232 -21.77 6.35 23.65
C ARG A 232 -21.79 7.29 22.45
N SER A 233 -20.65 7.44 21.78
CA SER A 233 -20.57 8.05 20.45
C SER A 233 -21.12 7.04 19.45
N ALA A 234 -22.24 7.38 18.81
CA ALA A 234 -22.77 6.65 17.67
C ALA A 234 -21.86 6.90 16.46
N THR A 235 -20.76 6.16 16.37
CA THR A 235 -19.94 6.08 15.16
C THR A 235 -20.04 4.67 14.62
N GLY A 236 -20.77 4.53 13.51
CA GLY A 236 -21.15 3.28 12.88
C GLY A 236 -19.98 2.32 12.68
N SER A 237 -20.14 1.14 13.25
CA SER A 237 -19.29 -0.03 13.04
C SER A 237 -19.22 -0.36 11.55
N ARG A 238 -18.05 -0.20 10.93
CA ARG A 238 -17.74 -0.84 9.65
C ARG A 238 -17.10 -2.19 9.96
N THR A 239 -17.92 -3.22 9.98
CA THR A 239 -17.49 -4.61 10.14
C THR A 239 -16.56 -5.01 9.00
N SER A 240 -15.54 -5.80 9.31
CA SER A 240 -14.57 -6.25 8.33
C SER A 240 -14.82 -7.67 7.81
N GLU A 241 -15.77 -8.40 8.41
CA GLU A 241 -16.45 -9.50 7.73
C GLU A 241 -17.26 -8.92 6.58
N PHE A 242 -17.14 -9.54 5.41
CA PHE A 242 -17.99 -9.20 4.28
C PHE A 242 -19.41 -9.62 4.61
N THR A 243 -20.29 -8.64 4.62
CA THR A 243 -21.71 -8.85 4.89
C THR A 243 -22.40 -9.45 3.67
N THR A 244 -23.60 -10.00 3.83
CA THR A 244 -24.44 -10.36 2.69
C THR A 244 -24.64 -9.17 1.75
N ALA A 245 -24.81 -7.95 2.30
CA ALA A 245 -24.90 -6.74 1.49
C ALA A 245 -23.63 -6.45 0.66
N ASP A 246 -22.44 -6.85 1.13
CA ASP A 246 -21.21 -6.71 0.34
C ASP A 246 -21.13 -7.76 -0.77
N ARG A 247 -21.65 -8.97 -0.56
CA ARG A 247 -21.79 -9.99 -1.61
C ARG A 247 -22.80 -9.56 -2.67
N ASP A 248 -23.97 -9.09 -2.24
CA ASP A 248 -25.01 -8.58 -3.13
C ASP A 248 -24.49 -7.39 -3.96
N ARG A 249 -23.66 -6.53 -3.35
CA ARG A 249 -23.02 -5.42 -4.06
C ARG A 249 -22.00 -5.90 -5.10
N LEU A 250 -21.22 -6.94 -4.79
CA LEU A 250 -20.30 -7.54 -5.76
C LEU A 250 -21.07 -8.13 -6.95
N GLU A 251 -22.13 -8.91 -6.70
CA GLU A 251 -22.97 -9.49 -7.76
C GLU A 251 -23.66 -8.41 -8.60
N TRP A 252 -24.18 -7.36 -7.95
CA TRP A 252 -24.76 -6.22 -8.65
C TRP A 252 -23.72 -5.52 -9.51
N PHE A 253 -22.51 -5.29 -8.99
CA PHE A 253 -21.42 -4.65 -9.74
C PHE A 253 -20.98 -5.51 -10.94
N LEU A 254 -20.87 -6.83 -10.78
CA LEU A 254 -20.59 -7.76 -11.88
C LEU A 254 -21.69 -7.73 -12.94
N THR A 255 -22.95 -7.61 -12.52
CA THR A 255 -24.09 -7.46 -13.45
C THR A 255 -23.97 -6.17 -14.26
N GLN A 256 -23.59 -5.05 -13.63
CA GLN A 256 -23.30 -3.80 -14.34
C GLN A 256 -22.13 -3.94 -15.30
N LEU A 257 -21.04 -4.61 -14.91
CA LEU A 257 -19.91 -4.86 -15.79
C LEU A 257 -20.32 -5.69 -17.01
N ARG A 258 -21.11 -6.76 -16.83
CA ARG A 258 -21.64 -7.56 -17.96
C ARG A 258 -22.45 -6.71 -18.94
N GLN A 259 -23.24 -5.76 -18.44
CA GLN A 259 -23.95 -4.81 -19.29
C GLN A 259 -22.97 -3.92 -20.06
N HIS A 260 -21.92 -3.41 -19.42
CA HIS A 260 -20.90 -2.60 -20.10
C HIS A 260 -20.03 -3.39 -21.07
N VAL A 261 -19.77 -4.67 -20.81
CA VAL A 261 -19.13 -5.60 -21.76
C VAL A 261 -19.95 -5.67 -23.04
N VAL A 262 -21.25 -5.92 -22.94
CA VAL A 262 -22.12 -6.02 -24.13
C VAL A 262 -22.33 -4.67 -24.82
N ARG A 263 -22.54 -3.61 -24.04
CA ARG A 263 -22.94 -2.29 -24.58
C ARG A 263 -21.77 -1.47 -25.11
N HIS A 264 -20.61 -1.55 -24.46
CA HIS A 264 -19.47 -0.68 -24.73
C HIS A 264 -18.22 -1.48 -25.12
N ASP A 265 -18.31 -2.79 -25.33
CA ASP A 265 -17.17 -3.66 -25.60
C ASP A 265 -16.08 -3.56 -24.51
N LEU A 266 -16.49 -3.39 -23.25
CA LEU A 266 -15.57 -3.26 -22.13
C LEU A 266 -14.71 -4.54 -22.00
N ALA A 267 -13.39 -4.44 -22.18
CA ALA A 267 -12.45 -5.54 -22.04
C ALA A 267 -11.43 -5.28 -20.91
N PRO A 268 -10.79 -6.32 -20.35
CA PRO A 268 -9.76 -6.13 -19.32
C PRO A 268 -8.58 -5.26 -19.80
N GLY A 269 -8.28 -5.28 -21.10
CA GLY A 269 -7.26 -4.43 -21.73
C GLY A 269 -7.51 -2.92 -21.58
N HIS A 270 -8.76 -2.51 -21.33
CA HIS A 270 -9.13 -1.12 -21.09
C HIS A 270 -8.77 -0.61 -19.69
N VAL A 271 -8.24 -1.48 -18.82
CA VAL A 271 -7.81 -1.09 -17.48
C VAL A 271 -6.35 -0.58 -17.52
N PRO A 272 -6.10 0.69 -17.12
CA PRO A 272 -4.74 1.20 -16.97
C PRO A 272 -4.02 0.53 -15.80
N THR A 273 -2.68 0.56 -15.78
CA THR A 273 -1.92 0.01 -14.62
C THR A 273 -2.33 0.66 -13.30
N THR A 274 -2.68 1.96 -13.33
CA THR A 274 -3.14 2.68 -12.14
C THR A 274 -4.43 3.42 -12.48
N LEU A 275 -5.52 3.13 -11.77
CA LEU A 275 -6.81 3.76 -12.02
C LEU A 275 -6.76 5.29 -11.85
N PRO A 276 -7.59 6.04 -12.60
CA PRO A 276 -7.79 7.46 -12.32
C PRO A 276 -8.37 7.64 -10.92
N GLN A 277 -7.88 8.64 -10.19
CA GLN A 277 -8.54 9.08 -8.97
C GLN A 277 -9.67 10.04 -9.34
N VAL A 278 -10.86 9.76 -8.83
CA VAL A 278 -12.05 10.60 -9.00
C VAL A 278 -12.56 10.99 -7.62
N ILE A 279 -12.72 12.29 -7.38
CA ILE A 279 -13.35 12.85 -6.17
C ILE A 279 -14.37 13.86 -6.66
N ASP A 280 -15.61 13.76 -6.17
CA ASP A 280 -16.74 14.62 -6.56
C ASP A 280 -16.95 14.71 -8.09
N GLY A 281 -16.77 13.58 -8.78
CA GLY A 281 -16.91 13.49 -10.23
C GLY A 281 -15.76 14.09 -11.05
N GLN A 282 -14.73 14.65 -10.40
CA GLN A 282 -13.60 15.28 -11.07
C GLN A 282 -12.34 14.41 -10.98
N ARG A 283 -11.62 14.29 -12.10
CA ARG A 283 -10.32 13.61 -12.15
C ARG A 283 -9.30 14.41 -11.34
N GLN A 284 -8.73 13.78 -10.33
CA GLN A 284 -7.73 14.40 -9.47
C GLN A 284 -6.32 14.04 -9.95
N ALA A 285 -5.41 14.99 -9.83
CA ALA A 285 -3.99 14.69 -9.93
C ALA A 285 -3.63 13.66 -8.84
N ARG A 286 -2.89 12.62 -9.23
CA ARG A 286 -2.47 11.56 -8.31
C ARG A 286 -1.66 12.18 -7.17
N ARG A 287 -2.05 11.91 -5.93
CA ARG A 287 -1.25 12.30 -4.78
C ARG A 287 -0.18 11.24 -4.50
N PRO A 288 0.96 11.64 -3.96
CA PRO A 288 1.93 10.74 -3.36
C PRO A 288 1.31 9.63 -2.50
N GLY A 289 1.83 8.41 -2.62
CA GLY A 289 1.39 7.24 -1.82
C GLY A 289 0.10 6.56 -2.30
N GLN A 290 -0.64 7.14 -3.24
CA GLN A 290 -1.90 6.54 -3.74
C GLN A 290 -1.69 5.50 -4.84
N TRP A 291 -0.51 5.48 -5.45
CA TRP A 291 -0.21 4.64 -6.62
C TRP A 291 -0.52 3.17 -6.32
N LEU A 292 -0.08 2.65 -5.16
CA LEU A 292 -0.26 1.26 -4.77
C LEU A 292 -1.75 0.90 -4.63
N SER A 293 -2.51 1.77 -3.96
CA SER A 293 -3.95 1.59 -3.77
C SER A 293 -4.72 1.66 -5.09
N LEU A 294 -4.37 2.59 -5.99
CA LEU A 294 -5.01 2.72 -7.30
C LEU A 294 -4.64 1.58 -8.27
N THR A 295 -3.44 1.04 -8.17
CA THR A 295 -2.99 -0.13 -8.94
C THR A 295 -3.65 -1.41 -8.44
N ARG A 296 -3.86 -1.55 -7.12
CA ARG A 296 -4.65 -2.66 -6.58
C ARG A 296 -6.12 -2.59 -6.97
N ALA A 297 -6.68 -1.38 -6.97
CA ALA A 297 -8.03 -1.16 -7.49
C ALA A 297 -8.10 -1.46 -9.01
N ALA A 298 -7.05 -1.17 -9.78
CA ALA A 298 -6.94 -1.56 -11.18
C ALA A 298 -6.95 -3.09 -11.34
N ALA A 299 -6.15 -3.81 -10.56
CA ALA A 299 -6.11 -5.28 -10.58
C ALA A 299 -7.49 -5.87 -10.24
N ALA A 300 -8.15 -5.35 -9.20
CA ALA A 300 -9.51 -5.73 -8.84
C ALA A 300 -10.51 -5.48 -9.97
N LEU A 301 -10.48 -4.31 -10.62
CA LEU A 301 -11.35 -4.00 -11.76
C LEU A 301 -11.09 -4.92 -12.95
N TYR A 302 -9.82 -5.15 -13.27
CA TYR A 302 -9.40 -6.06 -14.33
C TYR A 302 -9.98 -7.46 -14.12
N MET A 303 -9.80 -8.03 -12.92
CA MET A 303 -10.34 -9.36 -12.58
C MET A 303 -11.86 -9.42 -12.71
N MET A 304 -12.57 -8.38 -12.26
CA MET A 304 -14.03 -8.36 -12.38
C MET A 304 -14.52 -8.21 -13.83
N ILE A 305 -13.80 -7.48 -14.68
CA ILE A 305 -14.11 -7.40 -16.11
C ILE A 305 -13.82 -8.74 -16.78
N ALA A 306 -12.70 -9.38 -16.48
CA ALA A 306 -12.39 -10.73 -16.98
C ALA A 306 -13.49 -11.73 -16.57
N ARG A 307 -13.93 -11.68 -15.32
CA ARG A 307 -15.06 -12.48 -14.82
C ARG A 307 -16.38 -12.15 -15.50
N ALA A 308 -16.62 -10.89 -15.87
CA ALA A 308 -17.79 -10.50 -16.67
C ALA A 308 -17.76 -11.10 -18.09
N HIS A 309 -16.57 -11.38 -18.64
CA HIS A 309 -16.35 -12.14 -19.88
C HIS A 309 -16.39 -13.67 -19.70
N GLY A 310 -16.59 -14.17 -18.48
CA GLY A 310 -16.55 -15.60 -18.18
C GLY A 310 -15.13 -16.17 -18.05
N GLN A 311 -14.12 -15.32 -17.92
CA GLN A 311 -12.74 -15.70 -17.64
C GLN A 311 -12.51 -15.72 -16.12
N ASP A 312 -11.70 -16.65 -15.61
CA ASP A 312 -11.38 -16.72 -14.18
C ASP A 312 -9.92 -16.31 -13.93
N ASP A 313 -9.63 -15.05 -14.24
CA ASP A 313 -8.29 -14.49 -14.09
C ASP A 313 -7.93 -14.34 -12.61
N THR A 314 -6.85 -15.01 -12.22
CA THR A 314 -6.31 -14.93 -10.86
C THR A 314 -5.70 -13.54 -10.58
N PRO A 315 -5.52 -13.16 -9.29
CA PRO A 315 -4.77 -11.97 -8.91
C PRO A 315 -3.39 -11.87 -9.56
N ILE A 316 -2.70 -13.00 -9.69
CA ILE A 316 -1.37 -13.07 -10.31
C ILE A 316 -1.46 -12.72 -11.80
N THR A 317 -2.44 -13.27 -12.52
CA THR A 317 -2.69 -12.97 -13.94
C THR A 317 -2.99 -11.49 -14.14
N ALA A 318 -3.86 -10.91 -13.31
CA ALA A 318 -4.21 -9.50 -13.38
C ALA A 318 -3.01 -8.57 -13.12
N LEU A 319 -2.21 -8.87 -12.09
CA LEU A 319 -1.01 -8.08 -11.76
C LEU A 319 0.08 -8.19 -12.84
N LEU A 320 0.24 -9.38 -13.45
CA LEU A 320 1.11 -9.59 -14.61
C LEU A 320 0.65 -8.76 -15.81
N ALA A 321 -0.64 -8.80 -16.16
CA ALA A 321 -1.20 -8.02 -17.27
C ALA A 321 -1.02 -6.51 -17.09
N LEU A 322 -1.15 -6.02 -15.84
CA LEU A 322 -0.92 -4.62 -15.50
C LEU A 322 0.57 -4.24 -15.42
N GLY A 323 1.50 -5.20 -15.56
CA GLY A 323 2.95 -5.00 -15.54
C GLY A 323 3.54 -4.80 -14.15
N VAL A 324 2.89 -5.32 -13.10
CA VAL A 324 3.27 -5.13 -11.70
C VAL A 324 3.28 -6.47 -10.91
N PRO A 325 3.98 -7.51 -11.39
CA PRO A 325 3.90 -8.87 -10.83
C PRO A 325 4.26 -8.99 -9.35
N ASP A 326 5.20 -8.17 -8.87
CA ASP A 326 5.70 -8.25 -7.49
C ASP A 326 4.83 -7.50 -6.49
N LEU A 327 3.67 -6.99 -6.91
CA LEU A 327 2.82 -6.19 -6.04
C LEU A 327 2.01 -7.12 -5.12
N PRO A 328 2.10 -6.97 -3.78
CA PRO A 328 1.35 -7.84 -2.89
C PRO A 328 -0.15 -7.61 -3.02
N THR A 329 -0.94 -8.68 -2.92
CA THR A 329 -2.40 -8.60 -2.93
C THR A 329 -2.91 -7.77 -1.75
N CYS A 330 -4.22 -7.51 -1.73
CA CYS A 330 -4.86 -6.77 -0.65
C CYS A 330 -6.28 -7.29 -0.46
N LEU A 331 -6.91 -6.88 0.65
CA LEU A 331 -8.25 -7.33 1.01
C LEU A 331 -9.29 -7.16 -0.12
N LEU A 332 -9.19 -6.09 -0.91
CA LEU A 332 -10.09 -5.88 -2.05
C LEU A 332 -9.93 -6.99 -3.10
N ILE A 333 -8.69 -7.27 -3.50
CA ILE A 333 -8.35 -8.29 -4.48
C ILE A 333 -8.73 -9.67 -3.94
N ASP A 334 -8.32 -10.00 -2.72
CA ASP A 334 -8.57 -11.32 -2.12
C ASP A 334 -10.06 -11.57 -1.88
N ALA A 335 -10.85 -10.51 -1.64
CA ALA A 335 -12.29 -10.63 -1.45
C ALA A 335 -13.05 -10.82 -2.76
N ILE A 336 -12.63 -10.14 -3.82
CA ILE A 336 -13.18 -10.33 -5.17
C ILE A 336 -12.81 -11.73 -5.68
N ASP A 337 -11.54 -12.12 -5.56
CA ASP A 337 -11.03 -13.42 -5.98
C ASP A 337 -11.87 -14.56 -5.39
N ALA A 338 -11.99 -14.57 -4.06
CA ALA A 338 -12.75 -15.57 -3.32
C ALA A 338 -14.28 -15.37 -3.33
N GLY A 339 -14.81 -14.39 -4.09
CA GLY A 339 -16.26 -14.12 -4.15
C GLY A 339 -16.89 -13.67 -2.81
N ARG A 340 -16.08 -13.15 -1.88
CA ARG A 340 -16.51 -12.76 -0.53
C ARG A 340 -17.32 -11.47 -0.49
N GLY A 341 -17.09 -10.54 -1.42
CA GLY A 341 -17.91 -9.33 -1.56
C GLY A 341 -17.12 -8.07 -1.91
N LEU A 342 -17.85 -6.96 -2.11
CA LEU A 342 -17.34 -5.64 -2.47
C LEU A 342 -17.91 -4.59 -1.51
N ARG A 343 -17.01 -3.93 -0.77
CA ARG A 343 -17.41 -2.88 0.19
C ARG A 343 -17.91 -1.65 -0.54
N ALA A 344 -18.82 -0.91 0.09
CA ALA A 344 -19.40 0.31 -0.49
C ALA A 344 -18.35 1.31 -0.98
N TYR A 345 -17.33 1.60 -0.16
CA TYR A 345 -16.26 2.53 -0.55
C TYR A 345 -15.47 2.06 -1.78
N ASP A 346 -15.17 0.76 -1.87
CA ASP A 346 -14.44 0.20 -3.01
C ASP A 346 -15.33 0.20 -4.25
N ALA A 347 -16.62 -0.13 -4.11
CA ALA A 347 -17.61 -0.04 -5.19
C ALA A 347 -17.74 1.39 -5.75
N ASP A 348 -17.87 2.40 -4.89
CA ASP A 348 -17.99 3.80 -5.30
C ASP A 348 -16.75 4.25 -6.08
N ARG A 349 -15.56 3.88 -5.58
CA ARG A 349 -14.28 4.20 -6.24
C ARG A 349 -14.15 3.52 -7.59
N LEU A 350 -14.46 2.23 -7.67
CA LEU A 350 -14.35 1.45 -8.90
C LEU A 350 -15.37 1.90 -9.93
N ASN A 351 -16.60 2.21 -9.50
CA ASN A 351 -17.63 2.77 -10.37
C ASN A 351 -17.18 4.13 -10.93
N ALA A 352 -16.71 5.04 -10.07
CA ALA A 352 -16.26 6.36 -10.51
C ALA A 352 -15.08 6.26 -11.51
N ALA A 353 -14.13 5.36 -11.26
CA ALA A 353 -13.05 5.10 -12.20
C ALA A 353 -13.55 4.50 -13.52
N LEU A 354 -14.47 3.52 -13.47
CA LEU A 354 -15.08 2.91 -14.66
C LEU A 354 -15.82 3.93 -15.52
N GLN A 355 -16.60 4.83 -14.92
CA GLN A 355 -17.29 5.88 -15.66
C GLN A 355 -16.32 6.80 -16.41
N VAL A 356 -15.17 7.12 -15.80
CA VAL A 356 -14.11 7.88 -16.49
C VAL A 356 -13.51 7.08 -17.64
N LEU A 357 -13.27 5.77 -17.48
CA LEU A 357 -12.75 4.94 -18.58
C LEU A 357 -13.72 4.87 -19.75
N ILE A 358 -15.03 4.74 -19.47
CA ILE A 358 -16.08 4.76 -20.49
C ILE A 358 -16.15 6.12 -21.18
N ALA A 359 -16.11 7.21 -20.41
CA ALA A 359 -16.12 8.57 -20.95
C ALA A 359 -14.87 8.89 -21.79
N ASP A 360 -13.71 8.35 -21.40
CA ASP A 360 -12.45 8.45 -22.15
C ASP A 360 -12.43 7.55 -23.41
N GLY A 361 -13.51 6.83 -23.70
CA GLY A 361 -13.67 6.02 -24.90
C GLY A 361 -13.01 4.64 -24.83
N LEU A 362 -12.81 4.09 -23.62
CA LEU A 362 -12.26 2.75 -23.38
C LEU A 362 -10.94 2.50 -24.13
N VAL A 363 -9.98 3.37 -23.87
CA VAL A 363 -8.61 3.25 -24.38
C VAL A 363 -8.03 1.86 -24.08
N ASP A 364 -7.47 1.18 -25.10
CA ASP A 364 -6.72 -0.06 -24.92
C ASP A 364 -5.33 0.19 -24.30
N TYR A 365 -5.29 0.16 -22.97
CA TYR A 365 -4.05 0.34 -22.21
C TYR A 365 -3.14 -0.88 -22.28
N GLN A 366 -3.66 -2.09 -22.51
CA GLN A 366 -2.82 -3.27 -22.72
C GLN A 366 -2.01 -3.12 -23.99
N HIS A 367 -2.65 -2.78 -25.11
CA HIS A 367 -1.97 -2.49 -26.36
C HIS A 367 -0.93 -1.38 -26.20
N ARG A 368 -1.29 -0.27 -25.53
CA ARG A 368 -0.33 0.82 -25.25
C ARG A 368 0.89 0.35 -24.46
N ARG A 369 0.69 -0.49 -23.44
CA ARG A 369 1.81 -1.04 -22.64
C ARG A 369 2.72 -1.91 -23.51
N ASP A 370 2.14 -2.81 -24.29
CA ASP A 370 2.92 -3.76 -25.09
C ASP A 370 3.69 -3.05 -26.20
N THR A 371 3.06 -2.11 -26.89
CA THR A 371 3.71 -1.25 -27.89
C THR A 371 4.84 -0.42 -27.27
N LEU A 372 4.55 0.36 -26.22
CA LEU A 372 5.54 1.28 -25.65
C LEU A 372 6.69 0.57 -24.92
N ARG A 373 6.48 -0.67 -24.42
CA ARG A 373 7.55 -1.49 -23.81
C ARG A 373 8.59 -1.93 -24.85
N ALA A 374 8.18 -2.09 -26.11
CA ALA A 374 9.09 -2.41 -27.22
C ALA A 374 9.91 -1.20 -27.70
N VAL A 375 9.41 0.03 -27.51
CA VAL A 375 10.08 1.25 -27.94
C VAL A 375 11.37 1.48 -27.14
N THR A 376 12.48 1.67 -27.84
CA THR A 376 13.81 1.92 -27.23
C THR A 376 14.41 3.27 -27.60
N ARG A 377 13.85 3.93 -28.60
CA ARG A 377 14.42 5.14 -29.20
C ARG A 377 13.30 6.12 -29.55
N LEU A 378 13.57 7.40 -29.36
CA LEU A 378 12.73 8.46 -29.88
C LEU A 378 13.12 8.80 -31.32
N PRO A 379 12.18 9.33 -32.13
CA PRO A 379 12.51 9.93 -33.42
C PRO A 379 13.64 10.96 -33.31
N ARG A 380 14.39 11.14 -34.40
CA ARG A 380 15.55 12.06 -34.43
C ARG A 380 15.13 13.52 -34.17
N SER A 381 13.98 13.95 -34.70
CA SER A 381 13.38 15.26 -34.47
C SER A 381 13.16 15.52 -32.98
N THR A 382 12.53 14.58 -32.29
CA THR A 382 12.27 14.61 -30.85
C THR A 382 13.57 14.60 -30.03
N THR A 383 14.51 13.72 -30.41
CA THR A 383 15.82 13.62 -29.73
C THR A 383 16.61 14.92 -29.81
N HIS A 384 16.54 15.64 -30.94
CA HIS A 384 17.25 16.92 -31.11
C HIS A 384 16.73 18.00 -30.14
N ARG A 385 15.42 18.09 -29.95
CA ARG A 385 14.80 19.01 -28.99
C ARG A 385 15.16 18.69 -27.54
N LEU A 386 15.26 17.41 -27.20
CA LEU A 386 15.60 16.95 -25.84
C LEU A 386 17.09 17.07 -25.47
N ARG A 387 17.98 17.39 -26.43
CA ARG A 387 19.44 17.50 -26.17
C ARG A 387 19.84 18.77 -25.40
N ALA A 388 18.95 19.75 -25.26
CA ALA A 388 19.19 20.89 -24.39
C ALA A 388 19.21 20.43 -22.92
N PRO A 389 20.20 20.83 -22.10
CA PRO A 389 20.27 20.41 -20.71
C PRO A 389 19.08 20.99 -19.92
N LEU A 390 18.18 20.12 -19.48
CA LEU A 390 17.07 20.48 -18.59
C LEU A 390 17.60 20.60 -17.14
N PRO A 391 17.28 21.69 -16.42
CA PRO A 391 17.70 21.84 -15.03
C PRO A 391 17.13 20.73 -14.14
N GLY A 392 17.96 20.09 -13.32
CA GLY A 392 17.49 19.13 -12.30
C GLY A 392 17.42 17.67 -12.74
N THR A 393 17.74 17.32 -13.99
CA THR A 393 17.71 15.93 -14.51
C THR A 393 19.09 15.27 -14.57
N ILE A 394 20.06 15.75 -13.78
CA ILE A 394 21.50 15.45 -13.93
C ILE A 394 21.84 13.93 -13.80
N GLU A 395 20.99 13.15 -13.13
CA GLU A 395 21.24 11.72 -12.88
C GLU A 395 20.83 10.80 -14.07
N HIS A 396 20.01 11.28 -15.01
CA HIS A 396 19.50 10.45 -16.12
C HIS A 396 19.49 11.19 -17.48
N PRO A 397 19.86 10.54 -18.60
CA PRO A 397 19.81 11.17 -19.90
C PRO A 397 18.38 11.56 -20.31
N ALA A 398 18.23 12.67 -21.05
CA ALA A 398 16.93 13.24 -21.42
C ALA A 398 16.06 12.32 -22.28
N VAL A 399 16.66 11.45 -23.11
CA VAL A 399 15.92 10.51 -23.98
C VAL A 399 15.18 9.43 -23.17
N PRO A 400 15.82 8.67 -22.26
CA PRO A 400 15.12 7.79 -21.32
C PRO A 400 14.04 8.49 -20.49
N LEU A 401 14.26 9.74 -20.05
CA LEU A 401 13.25 10.52 -19.34
C LEU A 401 12.06 10.88 -20.24
N GLY A 402 12.30 11.26 -21.50
CA GLY A 402 11.24 11.48 -22.49
C GLY A 402 10.43 10.22 -22.79
N LEU A 403 11.08 9.07 -22.91
CA LEU A 403 10.40 7.78 -23.07
C LEU A 403 9.61 7.38 -21.81
N GLY A 404 10.16 7.64 -20.62
CA GLY A 404 9.45 7.46 -19.35
C GLY A 404 8.24 8.39 -19.20
N TRP A 405 8.36 9.63 -19.68
CA TRP A 405 7.25 10.59 -19.73
C TRP A 405 6.12 10.08 -20.64
N ILE A 406 6.46 9.61 -21.85
CA ILE A 406 5.48 9.01 -22.77
C ILE A 406 4.84 7.77 -22.12
N TRP A 407 5.63 6.89 -21.52
CA TRP A 407 5.13 5.71 -20.81
C TRP A 407 4.09 6.07 -19.75
N THR A 408 4.44 6.93 -18.80
CA THR A 408 3.58 7.28 -17.67
C THR A 408 2.29 7.98 -18.13
N ARG A 409 2.36 8.81 -19.17
CA ARG A 409 1.20 9.54 -19.69
C ARG A 409 0.22 8.66 -20.46
N PHE A 410 0.74 7.77 -21.31
CA PHE A 410 -0.09 6.98 -22.23
C PHE A 410 -0.57 5.66 -21.64
N THR A 411 0.23 5.02 -20.78
CA THR A 411 -0.14 3.75 -20.11
C THR A 411 -0.79 3.97 -18.75
N GLN A 412 -0.66 5.18 -18.20
CA GLN A 412 -1.07 5.51 -16.83
C GLN A 412 -0.38 4.63 -15.78
N GLY A 413 0.73 3.96 -16.10
CA GLY A 413 1.52 3.14 -15.17
C GLY A 413 2.75 3.86 -14.60
N PRO A 414 3.27 3.39 -13.46
CA PRO A 414 4.53 3.89 -12.89
C PRO A 414 5.73 3.47 -13.76
N MET A 415 6.89 4.08 -13.51
CA MET A 415 8.13 3.68 -14.17
C MET A 415 8.55 2.25 -13.86
N ARG A 416 8.22 1.72 -12.67
CA ARG A 416 8.52 0.32 -12.32
C ARG A 416 7.83 -0.72 -13.21
N SER A 417 6.74 -0.37 -13.90
CA SER A 417 6.08 -1.27 -14.88
C SER A 417 6.55 -1.04 -16.32
N SER A 418 7.43 -0.05 -16.53
CA SER A 418 8.02 0.31 -17.81
C SER A 418 9.25 -0.55 -18.13
N ARG A 419 9.85 -0.30 -19.31
CA ARG A 419 11.14 -0.86 -19.69
C ARG A 419 12.32 -0.37 -18.83
N TRP A 420 12.18 0.78 -18.18
CA TRP A 420 13.23 1.41 -17.37
C TRP A 420 12.83 1.50 -15.89
N PRO A 421 12.65 0.36 -15.20
CA PRO A 421 12.22 0.34 -13.80
C PRO A 421 13.21 1.02 -12.84
N GLN A 422 14.46 1.22 -13.26
CA GLN A 422 15.50 1.92 -12.52
C GLN A 422 15.34 3.44 -12.51
N ILE A 423 14.56 4.02 -13.44
CA ILE A 423 14.29 5.46 -13.47
C ILE A 423 13.15 5.73 -12.48
N PRO A 424 13.37 6.50 -11.41
CA PRO A 424 12.32 6.82 -10.45
C PRO A 424 11.22 7.69 -11.07
N ASP A 425 9.96 7.48 -10.67
CA ASP A 425 8.83 8.32 -11.09
C ASP A 425 9.04 9.82 -10.77
N ARG A 426 9.79 10.15 -9.72
CA ARG A 426 10.10 11.55 -9.35
C ARG A 426 10.92 12.26 -10.43
N ASP A 427 11.79 11.55 -11.13
CA ASP A 427 12.70 12.14 -12.11
C ASP A 427 11.94 12.42 -13.41
N VAL A 428 10.98 11.55 -13.75
CA VAL A 428 10.02 11.80 -14.85
C VAL A 428 9.07 12.96 -14.51
N HIS A 429 8.66 13.10 -13.25
CA HIS A 429 7.83 14.24 -12.82
C HIS A 429 8.60 15.56 -12.78
N ALA A 430 9.85 15.54 -12.32
CA ALA A 430 10.75 16.69 -12.38
C ALA A 430 11.02 17.10 -13.82
N PHE A 431 11.24 16.11 -14.70
CA PHE A 431 11.33 16.31 -16.14
C PHE A 431 10.05 16.95 -16.69
N ASP A 432 8.86 16.40 -16.41
CA ASP A 432 7.57 17.00 -16.83
C ASP A 432 7.42 18.46 -16.40
N THR A 433 7.81 18.78 -15.16
CA THR A 433 7.73 20.14 -14.61
C THR A 433 8.70 21.10 -15.31
N ALA A 434 9.85 20.60 -15.75
CA ALA A 434 10.87 21.38 -16.46
C ALA A 434 10.57 21.57 -17.95
N LEU A 435 9.64 20.80 -18.55
CA LEU A 435 9.30 20.93 -19.97
C LEU A 435 8.53 22.22 -20.27
N ASP A 436 8.98 22.93 -21.28
CA ASP A 436 8.19 23.97 -21.94
C ASP A 436 6.94 23.36 -22.62
N PRO A 437 5.85 24.14 -22.81
CA PRO A 437 4.63 23.66 -23.45
C PRO A 437 4.85 23.03 -24.84
N GLU A 438 5.77 23.57 -25.64
CA GLU A 438 6.05 23.11 -26.99
C GLU A 438 6.75 21.74 -26.98
N THR A 439 7.73 21.53 -26.10
CA THR A 439 8.37 20.22 -25.92
C THR A 439 7.39 19.19 -25.34
N ARG A 440 6.48 19.62 -24.46
CA ARG A 440 5.41 18.74 -23.94
C ARG A 440 4.45 18.32 -25.04
N LEU A 441 4.05 19.23 -25.91
CA LEU A 441 3.22 18.93 -27.09
C LEU A 441 3.96 17.95 -28.02
N LEU A 442 5.22 18.23 -28.33
CA LEU A 442 6.05 17.36 -29.18
C LEU A 442 6.16 15.93 -28.63
N LEU A 443 6.39 15.77 -27.32
CA LEU A 443 6.41 14.45 -26.68
C LEU A 443 5.04 13.77 -26.72
N HIS A 444 3.96 14.53 -26.59
CA HIS A 444 2.61 14.00 -26.72
C HIS A 444 2.34 13.50 -28.13
N GLU A 445 2.64 14.31 -29.15
CA GLU A 445 2.53 13.95 -30.57
C GLU A 445 3.39 12.72 -30.90
N THR A 446 4.66 12.72 -30.47
CA THR A 446 5.56 11.56 -30.62
C THR A 446 4.95 10.31 -29.97
N GLY A 447 4.34 10.44 -28.78
CA GLY A 447 3.68 9.33 -28.12
C GLY A 447 2.48 8.79 -28.91
N GLN A 448 1.69 9.66 -29.54
CA GLN A 448 0.59 9.27 -30.43
C GLN A 448 1.13 8.58 -31.69
N GLU A 449 2.16 9.12 -32.33
CA GLU A 449 2.81 8.53 -33.52
C GLU A 449 3.35 7.13 -33.23
N LEU A 450 4.05 6.95 -32.10
CA LEU A 450 4.57 5.64 -31.69
C LEU A 450 3.47 4.59 -31.50
N LEU A 451 2.29 5.01 -31.04
CA LEU A 451 1.13 4.13 -30.90
C LEU A 451 0.43 3.89 -32.25
N ALA A 452 0.36 4.90 -33.11
CA ALA A 452 -0.22 4.79 -34.44
C ALA A 452 0.60 3.87 -35.37
N ASP A 453 1.93 4.00 -35.36
CA ASP A 453 2.85 3.22 -36.21
C ASP A 453 2.81 1.71 -35.90
N ALA A 454 2.52 1.35 -34.65
CA ALA A 454 2.34 -0.04 -34.25
C ALA A 454 1.12 -0.70 -34.91
N HIS A 455 0.10 0.08 -35.30
CA HIS A 455 -1.03 -0.42 -36.07
C HIS A 455 -0.69 -0.71 -37.54
N LEU A 456 0.36 -0.09 -38.07
CA LEU A 456 0.82 -0.28 -39.45
C LEU A 456 1.78 -1.48 -39.60
N HIS A 457 2.39 -1.94 -38.51
CA HIS A 457 3.31 -3.07 -38.49
C HIS A 457 2.90 -4.06 -37.40
N PRO A 458 1.89 -4.92 -37.64
CA PRO A 458 1.62 -6.02 -36.72
C PRO A 458 2.86 -6.91 -36.64
N THR A 459 3.56 -6.85 -35.51
CA THR A 459 4.56 -7.86 -35.14
C THR A 459 3.86 -9.21 -35.12
N HIS A 460 4.04 -9.99 -36.19
CA HIS A 460 3.72 -11.41 -36.19
C HIS A 460 4.47 -12.07 -35.03
N GLY A 461 3.71 -12.46 -34.02
CA GLY A 461 4.23 -13.05 -32.79
C GLY A 461 3.10 -13.61 -31.96
N THR A 462 2.23 -14.41 -32.58
CA THR A 462 1.35 -15.33 -31.85
C THR A 462 2.23 -16.28 -31.04
N PRO A 463 2.07 -16.41 -29.71
CA PRO A 463 2.62 -17.55 -28.99
C PRO A 463 1.71 -18.75 -29.28
N ALA A 464 1.90 -19.35 -30.44
CA ALA A 464 1.43 -20.71 -30.68
C ALA A 464 2.28 -21.65 -29.82
N THR A 465 1.66 -22.17 -28.77
CA THR A 465 1.86 -23.55 -28.30
C THR A 465 3.30 -23.94 -27.92
N VAL A 466 3.68 -23.74 -26.65
CA VAL A 466 4.90 -24.32 -26.04
C VAL A 466 4.71 -25.84 -25.74
N GLU A 467 3.85 -26.54 -26.48
CA GLU A 467 3.55 -27.96 -26.24
C GLU A 467 3.80 -28.88 -27.45
N ALA A 468 4.62 -28.46 -28.42
CA ALA A 468 4.88 -29.27 -29.63
C ALA A 468 6.36 -29.41 -30.03
N LEU A 469 7.32 -29.11 -29.14
CA LEU A 469 8.76 -29.25 -29.42
C LEU A 469 9.52 -30.20 -28.48
N LEU A 470 8.81 -31.15 -27.84
CA LEU A 470 9.44 -32.23 -27.06
C LEU A 470 9.04 -33.66 -27.50
N LEU A 471 8.29 -33.85 -28.59
CA LEU A 471 7.86 -35.19 -29.02
C LEU A 471 7.89 -35.39 -30.54
N THR A 472 9.07 -35.35 -31.16
CA THR A 472 9.37 -36.03 -32.45
C THR A 472 10.89 -36.25 -32.56
N GLY A 473 11.46 -37.32 -31.97
CA GLY A 473 11.89 -38.53 -32.71
C GLY A 473 13.43 -38.52 -32.95
N PRO A 474 14.13 -39.66 -33.14
CA PRO A 474 13.59 -40.94 -33.59
C PRO A 474 13.98 -42.17 -32.74
N THR A 475 13.04 -43.12 -32.72
CA THR A 475 13.26 -44.54 -32.46
C THR A 475 14.24 -45.14 -33.47
N LEU A 476 15.41 -45.57 -33.01
CA LEU A 476 16.28 -46.48 -33.76
C LEU A 476 15.80 -47.92 -33.57
N ARG A 477 15.23 -48.48 -34.64
CA ARG A 477 14.91 -49.90 -34.79
C ARG A 477 16.19 -50.74 -34.83
N ALA A 478 16.27 -51.71 -33.93
CA ALA A 478 17.16 -52.85 -34.05
C ALA A 478 16.71 -53.74 -35.22
N GLY A 479 17.63 -54.00 -36.16
CA GLY A 479 17.41 -54.82 -37.35
C GLY A 479 18.69 -55.55 -37.74
N ARG A 480 18.94 -56.66 -37.04
CA ARG A 480 19.83 -57.80 -37.35
C ARG A 480 20.06 -58.02 -38.86
N ARG A 481 21.32 -58.17 -39.31
CA ARG A 481 21.91 -59.46 -39.78
C ARG A 481 23.28 -59.30 -40.49
N VAL A 482 24.24 -60.06 -39.96
CA VAL A 482 25.08 -61.08 -40.66
C VAL A 482 26.37 -60.66 -41.36
N ARG A 483 27.48 -61.20 -40.80
CA ARG A 483 28.74 -61.76 -41.39
C ARG A 483 29.56 -60.81 -42.29
N LYS A 484 30.89 -60.80 -42.28
CA LYS A 484 31.89 -61.87 -42.10
C LYS A 484 33.29 -61.21 -42.11
N GLU A 485 34.30 -61.85 -41.52
CA GLU A 485 35.71 -61.92 -42.01
C GLU A 485 36.54 -60.60 -42.06
N THR A 486 37.82 -60.48 -41.67
CA THR A 486 38.86 -61.37 -41.12
C THR A 486 40.08 -60.48 -40.75
N ILE A 487 41.00 -61.04 -39.94
CA ILE A 487 42.46 -60.80 -39.89
C ILE A 487 42.96 -59.53 -39.16
N GLY A 488 43.81 -59.76 -38.16
CA GLY A 488 44.73 -58.80 -37.57
C GLY A 488 44.92 -59.01 -36.08
#